data_AF-A0A9P8EYG6-F1
#
_entry.id   AF-A0A9P8EYG6-F1
#
_cell.length_a   1.000
_cell.length_b   1.000
_cell.length_c   1.000
_cell.angle_alpha   90.00
_cell.angle_beta   90.00
_cell.angle_gamma   90.00
#
_symmetry.space_group_name_H-M   'P 1'
#
loop_
_entity.id
_entity.type
_entity.pdbx_description
1 polymer ?
#
loop_
_entity_poly.entity_id
_entity_poly.type
_entity_poly.pdbx_seq_one_letter_code
_entity_poly.pdbx_strand_id
1 'polypeptide(L)'
;LYYQHTNGSFEEVPHGGSVVYYLARGQEANNIIAFPKGFQMLSGNKALRAANQSGMTWGNETYPNRPISDAVSFACLSEPIGPETPGMPADPRVCVNGLRAQIHFQTCWNGKDLYKPDNSHVAHMSQIDNGVCPPNYPYMFPHLFLETDYAVTQVSNLNDGGRFVFSQGDPTGYG
;
A
#
# COMPACT_ATOMS: atom_id res chain seq x y z
N LEU A 1 -10.09 4.04 -7.69
CA LEU A 1 -11.23 3.74 -6.76
C LEU A 1 -12.51 4.03 -7.53
N TYR A 2 -13.57 3.26 -7.31
CA TYR A 2 -14.88 3.49 -7.94
C TYR A 2 -15.97 3.67 -6.88
N TYR A 3 -17.00 4.44 -7.22
CA TYR A 3 -18.27 4.45 -6.51
C TYR A 3 -19.27 3.57 -7.25
N GLN A 4 -19.75 2.51 -6.59
CA GLN A 4 -20.78 1.63 -7.10
C GLN A 4 -22.14 2.15 -6.65
N HIS A 5 -22.91 2.69 -7.58
CA HIS A 5 -24.29 3.17 -7.37
C HIS A 5 -25.25 2.00 -7.12
N THR A 6 -26.40 2.28 -6.49
CA THR A 6 -27.44 1.26 -6.24
C THR A 6 -28.12 0.74 -7.50
N ASN A 7 -28.06 1.51 -8.61
CA ASN A 7 -28.51 1.07 -9.92
C ASN A 7 -27.51 0.12 -10.63
N GLY A 8 -26.37 -0.20 -10.00
CA GLY A 8 -25.34 -1.09 -10.51
C GLY A 8 -24.27 -0.44 -11.40
N SER A 9 -24.40 0.85 -11.71
CA SER A 9 -23.36 1.59 -12.43
C SER A 9 -22.15 1.90 -11.54
N PHE A 10 -21.00 2.12 -12.18
CA PHE A 10 -19.76 2.50 -11.52
C PHE A 10 -19.31 3.86 -12.02
N GLU A 11 -19.01 4.75 -11.10
CA GLU A 11 -18.37 6.04 -11.36
C GLU A 11 -16.92 5.96 -10.87
N GLU A 12 -15.97 6.41 -11.68
CA GLU A 12 -14.59 6.56 -11.23
C GLU A 12 -14.51 7.70 -10.22
N VAL A 13 -13.92 7.44 -9.04
CA VAL A 13 -13.72 8.50 -8.06
C VAL A 13 -12.63 9.43 -8.57
N PRO A 14 -12.90 10.74 -8.72
CA PRO A 14 -11.88 11.67 -9.21
C PRO A 14 -10.62 11.63 -8.35
N HIS A 15 -9.45 11.70 -8.99
CA HIS A 15 -8.17 11.77 -8.31
C HIS A 15 -7.19 12.64 -9.09
N GLY A 16 -6.27 13.31 -8.39
CA GLY A 16 -5.24 14.16 -9.00
C GLY A 16 -4.11 13.39 -9.69
N GLY A 17 -4.13 12.06 -9.60
CA GLY A 17 -3.07 11.17 -10.05
C GLY A 17 -2.43 10.43 -8.87
N SER A 18 -1.34 9.72 -9.16
CA SER A 18 -0.57 9.01 -8.14
C SER A 18 0.83 9.60 -8.05
N VAL A 19 1.37 9.68 -6.84
CA VAL A 19 2.75 10.11 -6.59
C VAL A 19 3.60 8.88 -6.29
N VAL A 20 4.66 8.70 -7.08
CA VAL A 20 5.62 7.60 -6.93
C VAL A 20 6.89 8.14 -6.29
N TYR A 21 7.22 7.66 -5.09
CA TYR A 21 8.41 8.05 -4.36
C TYR A 21 9.50 6.98 -4.48
N TYR A 22 10.73 7.42 -4.70
CA TYR A 22 11.94 6.62 -4.58
C TYR A 22 12.75 7.16 -3.40
N LEU A 23 12.69 6.48 -2.27
CA LEU A 23 13.22 6.99 -1.00
C LEU A 23 14.46 6.22 -0.55
N ALA A 24 15.50 6.93 -0.16
CA ALA A 24 16.64 6.34 0.54
C ALA A 24 16.27 6.20 2.03
N ARG A 25 15.85 5.00 2.44
CA ARG A 25 15.44 4.66 3.82
C ARG A 25 16.12 3.36 4.27
N GLY A 26 16.15 3.11 5.58
CA GLY A 26 16.79 1.93 6.17
C GLY A 26 18.27 2.15 6.50
N GLN A 27 18.85 1.17 7.19
CA GLN A 27 20.26 1.19 7.62
C GLN A 27 21.25 1.31 6.45
N GLU A 28 20.96 0.66 5.33
CA GLU A 28 21.82 0.61 4.14
C GLU A 28 21.44 1.68 3.09
N ALA A 29 20.81 2.79 3.50
CA ALA A 29 20.33 3.82 2.57
C ALA A 29 21.42 4.42 1.67
N ASN A 30 22.68 4.36 2.10
CA ASN A 30 23.85 4.80 1.32
C ASN A 30 24.38 3.74 0.34
N ASN A 31 23.85 2.52 0.38
CA ASN A 31 24.30 1.37 -0.42
C ASN A 31 23.13 0.75 -1.21
N ILE A 32 22.19 1.58 -1.65
CA ILE A 32 21.09 1.15 -2.53
C ILE A 32 21.59 0.87 -3.94
N ILE A 33 21.03 -0.17 -4.56
CA ILE A 33 21.27 -0.50 -5.96
C ILE A 33 20.04 -0.18 -6.81
N ALA A 34 20.24 -0.02 -8.13
CA ALA A 34 19.14 0.12 -9.06
C ALA A 34 18.42 -1.22 -9.28
N PHE A 35 17.11 -1.17 -9.61
CA PHE A 35 16.36 -2.35 -10.03
C PHE A 35 16.98 -2.95 -11.30
N PRO A 36 17.26 -4.27 -11.34
CA PRO A 36 17.79 -4.90 -12.54
C PRO A 36 16.74 -4.92 -13.65
N LYS A 37 17.20 -4.93 -14.92
CA LYS A 37 16.30 -4.98 -16.07
C LYS A 37 15.42 -6.22 -16.01
N GLY A 38 14.10 -6.03 -16.16
CA GLY A 38 13.12 -7.11 -16.13
C GLY A 38 12.68 -7.53 -14.72
N PHE A 39 13.16 -6.84 -13.67
CA PHE A 39 12.67 -7.04 -12.32
C PHE A 39 11.17 -6.75 -12.19
N GLN A 40 10.47 -7.61 -11.46
CA GLN A 40 9.05 -7.48 -11.16
C GLN A 40 8.81 -7.86 -9.70
N MET A 41 7.90 -7.15 -9.05
CA MET A 41 7.45 -7.46 -7.69
C MET A 41 5.98 -7.05 -7.54
N LEU A 42 5.32 -7.67 -6.58
CA LEU A 42 3.95 -7.32 -6.20
C LEU A 42 3.93 -6.93 -4.71
N SER A 43 3.20 -5.88 -4.37
CA SER A 43 2.89 -5.57 -2.98
C SER A 43 1.38 -5.64 -2.76
N GLY A 44 0.96 -6.02 -1.55
CA GLY A 44 -0.44 -6.30 -1.24
C GLY A 44 -0.95 -7.64 -1.80
N ASN A 45 -2.25 -7.89 -1.63
CA ASN A 45 -2.92 -9.08 -2.15
C ASN A 45 -4.35 -8.75 -2.53
N LYS A 46 -4.60 -8.59 -3.84
CA LYS A 46 -5.89 -8.22 -4.44
C LYS A 46 -7.10 -9.05 -4.02
N ALA A 47 -6.90 -10.25 -3.44
CA ALA A 47 -7.97 -11.11 -2.99
C ALA A 47 -8.39 -10.90 -1.52
N LEU A 48 -7.63 -10.13 -0.72
CA LEU A 48 -7.95 -9.87 0.68
C LEU A 48 -9.18 -8.96 0.81
N ARG A 49 -10.04 -9.24 1.79
CA ARG A 49 -11.28 -8.48 2.08
C ARG A 49 -11.46 -8.18 3.57
N ALA A 50 -10.44 -8.46 4.37
CA ALA A 50 -10.43 -8.29 5.81
C ALA A 50 -8.99 -8.15 6.30
N ALA A 51 -8.82 -7.60 7.49
CA ALA A 51 -7.53 -7.53 8.15
C ALA A 51 -6.90 -8.92 8.20
N ASN A 52 -5.74 -9.05 7.57
CA ASN A 52 -4.95 -10.28 7.62
C ASN A 52 -3.56 -9.94 8.14
N GLN A 53 -3.37 -10.06 9.45
CA GLN A 53 -2.05 -9.90 10.08
C GLN A 53 -1.20 -11.18 9.98
N SER A 54 -1.58 -12.15 9.14
CA SER A 54 -0.75 -13.33 8.93
C SER A 54 0.53 -12.93 8.20
N GLY A 55 1.65 -13.13 8.87
CA GLY A 55 2.97 -12.80 8.35
C GLY A 55 3.50 -11.50 8.94
N MET A 56 4.68 -11.62 9.52
CA MET A 56 5.47 -10.50 10.02
C MET A 56 6.65 -10.28 9.09
N THR A 57 7.13 -9.05 9.01
CA THR A 57 8.46 -8.78 8.48
C THR A 57 9.51 -9.53 9.31
N TRP A 58 10.71 -9.67 8.75
CA TRP A 58 11.85 -10.11 9.56
C TRP A 58 12.30 -8.96 10.46
N GLY A 59 12.65 -9.24 11.71
CA GLY A 59 13.19 -8.26 12.64
C GLY A 59 14.08 -8.90 13.70
N ASN A 60 14.72 -8.08 14.52
CA ASN A 60 15.53 -8.48 15.67
C ASN A 60 15.27 -7.54 16.87
N GLU A 61 16.01 -7.69 17.97
CA GLU A 61 15.81 -6.89 19.18
C GLU A 61 15.99 -5.37 18.96
N THR A 62 16.92 -4.98 18.09
CA THR A 62 17.17 -3.56 17.76
C THR A 62 16.17 -3.02 16.74
N TYR A 63 15.75 -3.88 15.80
CA TYR A 63 14.84 -3.55 14.71
C TYR A 63 13.64 -4.49 14.75
N PRO A 64 12.61 -4.17 15.55
CA PRO A 64 11.46 -5.05 15.70
C PRO A 64 10.79 -5.32 14.35
N ASN A 65 10.04 -6.40 14.26
CA ASN A 65 9.19 -6.68 13.10
C ASN A 65 7.86 -5.93 13.21
N ARG A 66 7.12 -5.87 12.10
CA ARG A 66 5.73 -5.42 12.04
C ARG A 66 4.91 -6.27 11.06
N PRO A 67 3.58 -6.27 11.15
CA PRO A 67 2.73 -7.00 10.21
C PRO A 67 3.02 -6.59 8.75
N ILE A 68 3.12 -7.56 7.85
CA ILE A 68 3.31 -7.30 6.41
C ILE A 68 2.08 -6.56 5.84
N SER A 69 0.90 -6.78 6.41
CA SER A 69 -0.34 -6.10 6.04
C SER A 69 -0.25 -4.58 6.15
N ASP A 70 0.65 -4.05 6.97
CA ASP A 70 0.83 -2.60 7.13
C ASP A 70 1.54 -1.96 5.92
N ALA A 71 1.88 -2.74 4.90
CA ALA A 71 2.36 -2.23 3.63
C ALA A 71 1.26 -1.51 2.83
N VAL A 72 -0.01 -1.79 3.10
CA VAL A 72 -1.15 -1.07 2.52
C VAL A 72 -1.88 -0.35 3.64
N SER A 73 -2.11 0.95 3.47
CA SER A 73 -2.84 1.76 4.44
C SER A 73 -3.61 2.88 3.75
N PHE A 74 -4.41 3.58 4.55
CA PHE A 74 -5.24 4.69 4.13
C PHE A 74 -5.08 5.84 5.11
N ALA A 75 -4.97 7.06 4.61
CA ALA A 75 -5.09 8.26 5.41
C ALA A 75 -6.36 9.01 5.03
N CYS A 76 -7.21 9.26 6.01
CA CYS A 76 -8.38 10.13 5.84
C CYS A 76 -7.93 11.58 6.02
N LEU A 77 -7.91 12.34 4.94
CA LEU A 77 -7.53 13.76 4.98
C LEU A 77 -8.76 14.56 5.43
N SER A 78 -8.92 14.64 6.75
CA SER A 78 -9.90 15.47 7.46
C SER A 78 -9.18 16.49 8.35
N GLU A 79 -9.93 17.38 8.98
CA GLU A 79 -9.41 18.22 10.06
C GLU A 79 -10.11 17.86 11.38
N PRO A 80 -9.40 17.33 12.38
CA PRO A 80 -7.97 16.98 12.37
C PRO A 80 -7.66 15.76 11.48
N ILE A 81 -6.41 15.63 11.03
CA ILE A 81 -5.92 14.45 10.31
C ILE A 81 -5.85 13.27 11.30
N GLY A 82 -6.54 12.17 10.98
CA GLY A 82 -6.51 10.94 11.75
C GLY A 82 -5.25 10.09 11.48
N PRO A 83 -5.00 9.04 12.29
CA PRO A 83 -3.94 8.08 12.01
C PRO A 83 -4.23 7.31 10.73
N GLU A 84 -3.19 6.75 10.12
CA GLU A 84 -3.36 5.80 9.02
C GLU A 84 -4.07 4.53 9.48
N THR A 85 -4.95 3.99 8.64
CA THR A 85 -5.69 2.77 8.91
C THR A 85 -5.34 1.68 7.90
N PRO A 86 -5.26 0.40 8.30
CA PRO A 86 -4.95 -0.71 7.38
C PRO A 86 -6.01 -0.95 6.29
N GLY A 87 -7.26 -0.55 6.53
CA GLY A 87 -8.36 -0.65 5.59
C GLY A 87 -8.95 0.72 5.30
N MET A 88 -9.74 0.77 4.23
CA MET A 88 -10.51 1.95 3.86
C MET A 88 -11.50 2.29 5.00
N PRO A 89 -11.71 3.57 5.34
CA PRO A 89 -12.73 3.96 6.31
C PRO A 89 -14.09 3.37 5.94
N ALA A 90 -14.87 2.95 6.95
CA ALA A 90 -16.21 2.38 6.73
C ALA A 90 -17.12 3.35 5.95
N ASP A 91 -16.93 4.65 6.15
CA ASP A 91 -17.50 5.69 5.33
C ASP A 91 -16.39 6.62 4.79
N PRO A 92 -15.90 6.43 3.56
CA PRO A 92 -14.90 7.31 2.96
C PRO A 92 -15.34 8.77 2.83
N ARG A 93 -16.65 9.06 2.83
CA ARG A 93 -17.17 10.43 2.62
C ARG A 93 -16.77 11.39 3.74
N VAL A 94 -16.37 10.87 4.90
CA VAL A 94 -15.87 11.68 6.02
C VAL A 94 -14.52 12.33 5.73
N CYS A 95 -13.79 11.82 4.73
CA CYS A 95 -12.49 12.34 4.32
C CYS A 95 -12.68 13.52 3.36
N VAL A 96 -13.13 14.65 3.92
CA VAL A 96 -13.58 15.83 3.17
C VAL A 96 -12.51 16.45 2.27
N ASN A 97 -11.22 16.33 2.63
CA ASN A 97 -10.09 16.80 1.83
C ASN A 97 -9.45 15.69 0.97
N GLY A 98 -10.02 14.47 1.00
CA GLY A 98 -9.57 13.33 0.21
C GLY A 98 -9.28 12.08 1.03
N LEU A 99 -9.46 10.92 0.41
CA LEU A 99 -8.97 9.65 0.94
C LEU A 99 -7.65 9.31 0.23
N ARG A 100 -6.56 9.31 0.98
CA ARG A 100 -5.27 8.85 0.46
C ARG A 100 -5.16 7.34 0.61
N ALA A 101 -5.10 6.62 -0.49
CA ALA A 101 -4.71 5.21 -0.50
C ALA A 101 -3.22 5.11 -0.76
N GLN A 102 -2.52 4.28 0.00
CA GLN A 102 -1.06 4.23 -0.06
C GLN A 102 -0.53 2.80 0.06
N ILE A 103 0.56 2.53 -0.66
CA ILE A 103 1.18 1.21 -0.72
C ILE A 103 2.71 1.32 -0.72
N HIS A 104 3.32 0.56 0.19
CA HIS A 104 4.75 0.36 0.30
C HIS A 104 5.16 -0.91 -0.42
N PHE A 105 6.27 -0.87 -1.15
CA PHE A 105 6.84 -2.05 -1.79
C PHE A 105 8.00 -2.62 -0.97
N GLN A 106 8.32 -3.87 -1.27
CA GLN A 106 9.49 -4.56 -0.73
C GLN A 106 10.76 -3.84 -1.19
N THR A 107 11.73 -3.72 -0.29
CA THR A 107 12.99 -3.00 -0.55
C THR A 107 14.18 -3.96 -0.63
N CYS A 108 14.07 -5.13 0.01
CA CYS A 108 15.14 -6.11 0.11
C CYS A 108 14.99 -7.16 -0.98
N TRP A 109 16.08 -7.48 -1.68
CA TRP A 109 16.11 -8.43 -2.79
C TRP A 109 17.14 -9.53 -2.56
N ASN A 110 16.81 -10.75 -2.97
CA ASN A 110 17.66 -11.92 -2.79
C ASN A 110 18.91 -11.94 -3.70
N GLY A 111 19.03 -10.98 -4.62
CA GLY A 111 20.20 -10.87 -5.51
C GLY A 111 20.20 -11.77 -6.73
N LYS A 112 19.16 -12.58 -6.91
CA LYS A 112 19.15 -13.66 -7.89
C LYS A 112 17.94 -13.61 -8.82
N ASP A 113 16.74 -13.64 -8.26
CA ASP A 113 15.53 -13.88 -9.04
C ASP A 113 14.89 -12.54 -9.43
N LEU A 114 14.63 -12.33 -10.72
CA LEU A 114 13.97 -11.12 -11.21
C LEU A 114 12.46 -11.11 -10.92
N TYR A 115 11.87 -12.30 -10.77
CA TYR A 115 10.46 -12.50 -10.46
C TYR A 115 10.24 -13.89 -9.90
N LYS A 116 9.42 -13.99 -8.86
CA LYS A 116 8.81 -15.26 -8.42
C LYS A 116 7.30 -15.06 -8.24
N PRO A 117 6.45 -16.00 -8.69
CA PRO A 117 5.00 -15.88 -8.52
C PRO A 117 4.54 -15.77 -7.06
N ASP A 118 5.29 -16.35 -6.13
CA ASP A 118 5.05 -16.29 -4.69
C ASP A 118 5.69 -15.06 -4.02
N ASN A 119 6.34 -14.20 -4.80
CA ASN A 119 7.05 -13.00 -4.38
C ASN A 119 8.19 -13.24 -3.37
N SER A 120 8.65 -14.49 -3.19
CA SER A 120 9.69 -14.86 -2.21
C SER A 120 11.11 -14.40 -2.59
N HIS A 121 11.28 -13.73 -3.72
CA HIS A 121 12.55 -13.10 -4.12
C HIS A 121 12.76 -11.72 -3.49
N VAL A 122 11.72 -11.15 -2.89
CA VAL A 122 11.74 -9.85 -2.24
C VAL A 122 11.21 -9.91 -0.81
N ALA A 123 11.65 -8.97 0.02
CA ALA A 123 11.15 -8.80 1.37
C ALA A 123 11.03 -7.31 1.73
N HIS A 124 10.05 -6.99 2.57
CA HIS A 124 10.02 -5.70 3.25
C HIS A 124 11.17 -5.59 4.26
N MET A 125 11.60 -4.36 4.55
CA MET A 125 12.45 -4.13 5.71
C MET A 125 11.68 -4.44 7.00
N SER A 126 12.39 -4.53 8.12
CA SER A 126 11.80 -4.87 9.42
C SER A 126 10.64 -3.98 9.84
N GLN A 127 10.66 -2.71 9.47
CA GLN A 127 9.57 -1.77 9.70
C GLN A 127 8.83 -1.40 8.41
N ILE A 128 8.73 -2.30 7.42
CA ILE A 128 8.16 -2.10 6.07
C ILE A 128 8.96 -1.15 5.20
N ASP A 129 9.03 0.12 5.60
CA ASP A 129 9.64 1.23 4.87
C ASP A 129 10.93 1.74 5.53
N ASN A 130 11.33 1.15 6.66
CA ASN A 130 12.57 1.46 7.36
C ASN A 130 13.13 0.23 8.11
N GLY A 131 14.30 0.38 8.72
CA GLY A 131 14.98 -0.66 9.49
C GLY A 131 16.00 -1.42 8.65
N VAL A 132 15.95 -2.75 8.73
CA VAL A 132 16.96 -3.66 8.17
C VAL A 132 16.33 -4.72 7.26
N CYS A 133 17.13 -5.20 6.30
CA CYS A 133 16.76 -6.33 5.45
C CYS A 133 17.03 -7.67 6.14
N PRO A 134 16.23 -8.72 5.86
CA PRO A 134 16.53 -10.06 6.32
C PRO A 134 17.88 -10.55 5.76
N PRO A 135 18.64 -11.40 6.49
CA PRO A 135 19.99 -11.82 6.09
C PRO A 135 20.10 -12.44 4.69
N ASN A 136 19.06 -13.08 4.19
CA ASN A 136 19.03 -13.71 2.86
C ASN A 136 18.66 -12.75 1.71
N TYR A 137 18.51 -11.45 1.99
CA TYR A 137 18.17 -10.41 1.03
C TYR A 137 19.20 -9.27 1.09
N PRO A 138 20.43 -9.52 0.62
CA PRO A 138 21.57 -8.63 0.87
C PRO A 138 21.57 -7.35 0.02
N TYR A 139 20.69 -7.25 -0.98
CA TYR A 139 20.63 -6.09 -1.86
C TYR A 139 19.41 -5.24 -1.54
N MET A 140 19.64 -3.94 -1.36
CA MET A 140 18.57 -2.98 -1.06
C MET A 140 18.30 -2.11 -2.28
N PHE A 141 17.03 -2.01 -2.69
CA PHE A 141 16.57 -1.05 -3.68
C PHE A 141 16.22 0.30 -3.01
N PRO A 142 16.04 1.39 -3.77
CA PRO A 142 15.30 2.54 -3.23
C PRO A 142 13.91 2.09 -2.77
N HIS A 143 13.47 2.58 -1.60
CA HIS A 143 12.14 2.25 -1.10
C HIS A 143 11.08 2.90 -1.99
N LEU A 144 10.30 2.07 -2.66
CA LEU A 144 9.21 2.49 -3.52
C LEU A 144 7.93 2.63 -2.69
N PHE A 145 7.39 3.84 -2.66
CA PHE A 145 6.13 4.18 -2.00
C PHE A 145 5.23 4.87 -3.01
N LEU A 146 3.97 4.43 -3.09
CA LEU A 146 2.97 4.99 -3.99
C LEU A 146 1.77 5.45 -3.18
N GLU A 147 1.32 6.67 -3.44
CA GLU A 147 0.06 7.18 -2.88
C GLU A 147 -0.84 7.73 -3.98
N THR A 148 -2.15 7.72 -3.72
CA THR A 148 -3.17 8.29 -4.59
C THR A 148 -4.26 8.92 -3.74
N ASP A 149 -4.51 10.20 -3.98
CA ASP A 149 -5.52 10.98 -3.27
C ASP A 149 -6.83 10.98 -4.08
N TYR A 150 -7.84 10.32 -3.52
CA TYR A 150 -9.18 10.26 -4.10
C TYR A 150 -10.10 11.33 -3.52
N ALA A 151 -10.71 12.13 -4.39
CA ALA A 151 -11.73 13.11 -4.04
C ALA A 151 -13.09 12.44 -3.81
N VAL A 152 -13.20 11.67 -2.73
CA VAL A 152 -14.36 10.85 -2.35
C VAL A 152 -15.65 11.64 -2.13
N THR A 153 -15.58 12.97 -2.00
CA THR A 153 -16.73 13.88 -1.91
C THR A 153 -17.22 14.39 -3.27
N GLN A 154 -16.50 14.10 -4.37
CA GLN A 154 -16.77 14.64 -5.71
C GLN A 154 -17.39 13.63 -6.68
N VAL A 155 -17.92 12.52 -6.17
CA VAL A 155 -18.72 11.60 -7.00
C VAL A 155 -20.18 12.05 -7.04
N SER A 156 -20.89 11.70 -8.11
CA SER A 156 -22.28 12.05 -8.26
C SER A 156 -23.18 11.31 -7.26
N ASN A 157 -24.24 11.96 -6.78
CA ASN A 157 -25.32 11.34 -6.01
C ASN A 157 -24.88 10.44 -4.81
N LEU A 158 -23.96 10.93 -3.97
CA LEU A 158 -23.42 10.23 -2.78
C LEU A 158 -24.44 9.71 -1.75
N ASN A 159 -25.71 10.12 -1.87
CA ASN A 159 -26.80 9.80 -0.96
C ASN A 159 -27.69 8.66 -1.48
N ASP A 160 -27.36 8.05 -2.62
CA ASP A 160 -28.17 6.99 -3.24
C ASP A 160 -28.06 5.62 -2.56
N GLY A 161 -27.22 5.50 -1.53
CA GLY A 161 -26.96 4.27 -0.79
C GLY A 161 -25.86 3.39 -1.41
N GLY A 162 -25.14 3.89 -2.40
CA GLY A 162 -24.00 3.23 -3.03
C GLY A 162 -22.78 3.10 -2.11
N ARG A 163 -21.70 2.55 -2.65
CA ARG A 163 -20.48 2.24 -1.88
C ARG A 163 -19.20 2.43 -2.69
N PHE A 164 -18.11 2.73 -2.00
CA PHE A 164 -16.77 2.75 -2.60
C PHE A 164 -16.21 1.34 -2.75
N VAL A 165 -15.61 1.04 -3.89
CA VAL A 165 -14.97 -0.23 -4.20
C VAL A 165 -13.73 -0.03 -5.08
N PHE A 166 -12.69 -0.82 -4.85
CA PHE A 166 -11.57 -0.91 -5.78
C PHE A 166 -11.90 -1.78 -7.01
N SER A 167 -11.06 -1.71 -8.04
CA SER A 167 -11.27 -2.38 -9.36
C SER A 167 -11.48 -3.91 -9.27
N GLN A 168 -10.91 -4.54 -8.25
CA GLN A 168 -11.05 -5.95 -7.92
C GLN A 168 -12.34 -6.27 -7.15
N GLY A 169 -13.23 -5.28 -6.97
CA GLY A 169 -14.47 -5.39 -6.22
C GLY A 169 -14.28 -5.39 -4.70
N ASP A 170 -13.20 -4.81 -4.18
CA ASP A 170 -12.96 -4.72 -2.74
C ASP A 170 -13.61 -3.47 -2.13
N PRO A 171 -14.63 -3.60 -1.27
CA PRO A 171 -15.22 -2.48 -0.53
C PRO A 171 -14.49 -2.14 0.78
N THR A 172 -13.45 -2.89 1.15
CA THR A 172 -12.80 -2.83 2.47
C THR A 172 -11.42 -2.17 2.45
N GLY A 173 -10.76 -2.15 1.29
CA GLY A 173 -9.41 -1.61 1.11
C GLY A 173 -8.27 -2.57 1.52
N TYR A 174 -8.58 -3.79 1.95
CA TYR A 174 -7.54 -4.76 2.34
C TYR A 174 -6.89 -5.48 1.13
N GLY A 175 -7.56 -5.49 -0.01
CA GLY A 175 -7.14 -6.20 -1.22
C GLY A 175 -6.29 -5.36 -2.15
#